data_AF-B4N0V5-F1
#
_entry.id   AF-B4N0V5-F1
#
_cell.length_a   1.000
_cell.length_b   1.000
_cell.length_c   1.000
_cell.angle_alpha   90.00
_cell.angle_beta   90.00
_cell.angle_gamma   90.00
#
_symmetry.space_group_name_H-M   'P 1'
#
loop_
_entity.id
_entity.type
_entity.pdbx_description
1 polymer ?
#
loop_
_entity_poly.entity_id
_entity_poly.type
_entity_poly.pdbx_seq_one_letter_code
_entity_poly.pdbx_strand_id
1 'polypeptide(L)'
;MAQLSTKVTALANKLVAQARPHLDEFWKYAKVELAPPLPADLKMLQKSAEETAKKAKKDMKSSRKRFSQITVREAWLNTLVTIEVITWFFMGEVIGRRHLVGYKV
;
A
#
# COMPACT_ATOMS: atom_id res chain seq x y z
N MET A 1 42.48 10.31 -10.20
CA MET A 1 41.60 10.09 -9.03
C MET A 1 40.79 11.34 -8.65
N ALA A 2 41.40 12.52 -8.48
CA ALA A 2 40.69 13.75 -8.10
C ALA A 2 39.64 14.27 -9.14
N GLN A 3 39.86 14.03 -10.43
CA GLN A 3 38.90 14.37 -11.49
C GLN A 3 37.69 13.42 -11.58
N LEU A 4 37.82 12.22 -10.99
CA LEU A 4 36.73 11.23 -10.97
C LEU A 4 35.79 11.52 -9.80
N SER A 5 36.33 11.88 -8.63
CA SER A 5 35.52 12.28 -7.47
C SER A 5 34.70 13.53 -7.75
N THR A 6 35.27 14.55 -8.39
CA THR A 6 34.54 15.78 -8.77
C THR A 6 33.39 15.49 -9.74
N LYS A 7 33.59 14.59 -10.71
CA LYS A 7 32.54 14.15 -11.65
C LYS A 7 31.46 13.31 -10.97
N VAL A 8 31.81 12.44 -10.03
CA VAL A 8 30.85 11.66 -9.23
C VAL A 8 30.00 12.59 -8.36
N THR A 9 30.60 13.57 -7.69
CA THR A 9 29.85 14.57 -6.91
C THR A 9 28.93 15.40 -7.80
N ALA A 10 29.38 15.80 -8.99
CA ALA A 10 28.55 16.51 -9.96
C ALA A 10 27.36 15.67 -10.46
N LEU A 11 27.56 14.36 -10.69
CA LEU A 11 26.50 13.44 -11.08
C LEU A 11 25.50 13.24 -9.93
N ALA A 12 25.98 13.06 -8.70
CA ALA A 12 25.13 12.93 -7.52
C ALA A 12 24.25 14.18 -7.31
N ASN A 13 24.83 15.37 -7.45
CA ASN A 13 24.07 16.62 -7.33
C ASN A 13 23.00 16.76 -8.41
N LYS A 14 23.28 16.32 -9.64
CA LYS A 14 22.28 16.29 -10.72
C LYS A 14 21.16 15.30 -10.42
N LEU A 15 21.49 14.09 -9.95
CA LEU A 15 20.50 13.08 -9.56
C LEU A 15 19.63 13.57 -8.41
N VAL A 16 20.21 14.22 -7.39
CA VAL A 16 19.46 14.81 -6.28
C VAL A 16 18.55 15.94 -6.79
N ALA A 17 19.03 16.81 -7.67
CA ALA A 17 18.22 17.88 -8.24
C ALA A 17 17.02 17.33 -9.06
N GLN A 18 17.21 16.21 -9.76
CA GLN A 18 16.15 15.55 -10.51
C GLN A 18 15.18 14.76 -9.60
N ALA A 19 15.68 14.11 -8.55
CA ALA A 19 14.86 13.30 -7.65
C ALA A 19 13.99 14.14 -6.71
N ARG A 20 14.46 15.32 -6.29
CA ARG A 20 13.74 16.24 -5.38
C ARG A 20 12.28 16.49 -5.76
N PRO A 21 11.93 16.95 -6.97
CA PRO A 21 10.54 17.23 -7.31
C PRO A 21 9.62 16.00 -7.22
N HIS A 22 10.12 14.82 -7.60
CA HIS A 22 9.36 13.57 -7.51
C HIS A 22 9.16 13.12 -6.06
N LEU A 23 10.19 13.29 -5.22
CA LEU A 23 10.09 12.99 -3.80
C LEU A 23 9.17 13.97 -3.07
N ASP A 24 9.18 15.25 -3.46
CA ASP A 24 8.29 16.26 -2.88
C ASP A 24 6.81 15.96 -3.21
N GLU A 25 6.52 15.56 -4.45
CA GLU A 25 5.18 15.14 -4.85
C GLU A 25 4.75 13.85 -4.12
N PHE A 26 5.64 12.85 -4.06
CA PHE A 26 5.39 11.64 -3.28
C PHE A 26 5.11 11.96 -1.81
N TRP A 27 5.91 12.83 -1.20
CA TRP A 27 5.77 13.23 0.21
C TRP A 27 4.46 13.97 0.47
N LYS A 28 3.99 14.79 -0.48
CA LYS A 28 2.70 15.46 -0.40
C LYS A 28 1.55 14.45 -0.26
N TYR A 29 1.50 13.41 -1.09
CA TYR A 29 0.42 12.42 -1.05
C TYR A 29 0.61 11.41 0.10
N ALA A 30 1.84 10.98 0.37
CA ALA A 30 2.15 10.06 1.46
C ALA A 30 1.66 10.57 2.82
N LYS A 31 1.73 11.89 3.07
CA LYS A 31 1.23 12.50 4.31
C LYS A 31 -0.27 12.38 4.52
N VAL A 32 -1.05 12.26 3.45
CA VAL A 32 -2.52 12.21 3.53
C VAL A 32 -3.00 10.77 3.46
N GLU A 33 -2.42 9.98 2.56
CA GLU A 33 -2.90 8.62 2.25
C GLU A 33 -2.23 7.53 3.10
N LEU A 34 -0.97 7.72 3.50
CA LEU A 34 -0.19 6.72 4.26
C LEU A 34 -0.07 7.07 5.75
N ALA A 35 -0.71 8.15 6.20
CA ALA A 35 -0.71 8.51 7.61
C ALA A 35 -1.55 7.51 8.41
N PRO A 36 -1.08 7.12 9.61
CA PRO A 36 -1.87 6.26 10.48
C PRO A 36 -3.20 6.98 10.84
N PRO A 37 -4.34 6.29 10.72
CA PRO A 37 -5.65 6.88 10.99
C PRO A 37 -5.79 7.30 12.46
N LEU A 38 -6.62 8.30 12.73
CA LEU A 38 -6.89 8.70 14.11
C LEU A 38 -7.76 7.66 14.82
N PRO A 39 -7.71 7.57 16.17
CA PRO A 39 -8.53 6.63 16.93
C PRO A 39 -10.04 6.75 16.71
N ALA A 40 -10.53 7.93 16.32
CA ALA A 40 -11.93 8.14 15.94
C ALA A 40 -12.29 7.37 14.65
N ASP A 41 -11.39 7.37 13.67
CA ASP A 41 -11.58 6.69 12.39
C ASP A 41 -11.52 5.17 12.53
N LEU A 42 -10.73 4.67 13.49
CA LEU A 42 -10.66 3.23 13.78
C LEU A 42 -12.04 2.63 14.13
N LYS A 43 -12.86 3.35 14.91
CA LYS A 43 -14.22 2.89 15.24
C LYS A 43 -15.11 2.86 14.01
N MET A 44 -14.94 3.81 13.09
CA MET A 44 -15.67 3.83 11.82
C MET A 44 -15.24 2.66 10.92
N LEU A 45 -13.93 2.44 10.77
CA LEU A 45 -13.37 1.34 9.99
C LEU A 45 -13.82 -0.02 10.51
N GLN A 46 -13.85 -0.22 11.83
CA GLN A 46 -14.37 -1.44 12.46
C GLN A 46 -15.83 -1.69 12.07
N LYS A 47 -16.69 -0.66 12.19
CA LYS A 47 -18.10 -0.78 11.78
C LYS A 47 -18.24 -1.11 10.30
N SER A 48 -17.50 -0.42 9.43
CA SER A 48 -17.52 -0.67 7.99
C SER A 48 -17.06 -2.09 7.63
N ALA A 49 -16.05 -2.61 8.33
CA ALA A 49 -15.58 -3.98 8.16
C ALA A 49 -16.63 -5.00 8.60
N GLU A 50 -17.28 -4.78 9.75
CA GLU A 50 -18.36 -5.65 10.24
C GLU A 50 -19.56 -5.68 9.30
N GLU A 51 -19.96 -4.52 8.77
CA GLU A 51 -21.06 -4.42 7.80
C GLU A 51 -20.73 -5.14 6.50
N THR A 52 -19.51 -4.98 5.99
CA THR A 52 -19.03 -5.68 4.80
C THR A 52 -19.02 -7.19 5.01
N ALA A 53 -18.55 -7.65 6.18
CA ALA A 53 -18.56 -9.07 6.53
C ALA A 53 -19.99 -9.63 6.64
N LYS A 54 -20.93 -8.87 7.21
CA LYS A 54 -22.36 -9.26 7.28
C LYS A 54 -22.98 -9.33 5.89
N LYS A 55 -22.70 -8.38 5.00
CA LYS A 55 -23.14 -8.38 3.60
C LYS A 55 -22.58 -9.59 2.85
N ALA A 56 -21.28 -9.83 2.92
CA ALA A 56 -20.64 -10.99 2.30
C ALA A 56 -21.23 -12.33 2.78
N LYS A 57 -21.47 -12.49 4.09
CA LYS A 57 -22.13 -13.69 4.65
C LYS A 57 -23.56 -13.85 4.14
N LYS A 58 -24.33 -12.76 4.04
CA LYS A 58 -25.69 -12.77 3.51
C LYS A 58 -25.70 -13.15 2.02
N ASP A 59 -24.78 -12.59 1.25
CA ASP A 59 -24.64 -12.86 -0.18
C ASP A 59 -24.19 -14.30 -0.46
N MET A 60 -23.41 -14.90 0.46
CA MET A 60 -22.99 -16.31 0.38
C MET A 60 -24.10 -17.27 0.80
N LYS A 61 -24.94 -16.89 1.78
CA LYS A 61 -26.10 -17.68 2.23
C LYS A 61 -27.30 -17.57 1.28
N SER A 62 -27.43 -16.44 0.59
CA SER A 62 -28.42 -16.24 -0.48
C SER A 62 -27.87 -16.84 -1.77
N SER A 63 -28.04 -18.16 -1.92
CA SER A 63 -27.64 -18.92 -3.10
C SER A 63 -27.96 -18.15 -4.40
N ARG A 64 -26.91 -17.63 -5.06
CA ARG A 64 -26.82 -17.35 -6.51
C ARG A 64 -27.21 -15.98 -7.10
N LYS A 65 -27.54 -14.90 -6.37
CA LYS A 65 -27.95 -13.64 -7.07
C LYS A 65 -27.08 -12.39 -6.93
N ARG A 66 -26.30 -12.20 -5.86
CA ARG A 66 -25.55 -10.94 -5.68
C ARG A 66 -24.13 -10.97 -6.24
N PHE A 67 -23.37 -12.04 -6.01
CA PHE A 67 -21.99 -12.17 -6.56
C PHE A 67 -21.95 -12.18 -8.09
N SER A 68 -23.01 -12.68 -8.74
CA SER A 68 -23.13 -12.68 -10.21
C SER A 68 -23.50 -11.32 -10.79
N GLN A 69 -23.87 -10.32 -9.96
CA GLN A 69 -24.21 -8.96 -10.40
C GLN A 69 -22.99 -8.01 -10.38
N ILE A 70 -21.85 -8.47 -9.86
CA ILE A 70 -20.63 -7.64 -9.79
C ILE A 70 -20.03 -7.57 -11.19
N THR A 71 -19.68 -6.35 -11.63
CA THR A 71 -19.02 -6.18 -12.92
C THR A 71 -17.56 -6.65 -12.85
N VAL A 72 -17.00 -7.12 -13.97
CA VAL A 72 -15.60 -7.57 -14.02
C VAL A 72 -14.63 -6.47 -13.58
N ARG A 73 -14.93 -5.21 -13.92
CA ARG A 73 -14.13 -4.06 -13.52
C ARG A 73 -14.09 -3.89 -12.00
N GLU A 74 -15.23 -4.01 -11.32
CA GLU A 74 -15.32 -3.90 -9.86
C GLU A 74 -14.61 -5.07 -9.18
N ALA A 75 -14.82 -6.29 -9.66
CA ALA A 75 -14.15 -7.47 -9.14
C ALA A 75 -12.62 -7.33 -9.27
N TRP A 76 -12.14 -6.82 -10.39
CA TRP A 76 -10.72 -6.61 -10.64
C TRP A 76 -10.13 -5.54 -9.71
N LEU A 77 -10.79 -4.39 -9.57
CA LEU A 77 -10.35 -3.32 -8.66
C LEU A 77 -10.27 -3.83 -7.21
N ASN A 78 -11.31 -4.51 -6.72
CA ASN A 78 -11.32 -5.07 -5.37
C ASN A 78 -10.21 -6.11 -5.16
N THR A 79 -9.89 -6.88 -6.20
CA THR A 79 -8.79 -7.86 -6.15
C THR A 79 -7.43 -7.16 -6.04
N LEU A 80 -7.19 -6.11 -6.82
CA LEU A 80 -5.94 -5.34 -6.76
C LEU A 80 -5.72 -4.70 -5.38
N VAL A 81 -6.77 -4.08 -4.81
CA VAL A 81 -6.72 -3.51 -3.46
C VAL A 81 -6.47 -4.61 -2.41
N THR A 82 -7.08 -5.78 -2.57
CA THR A 82 -6.86 -6.92 -1.66
C THR A 82 -5.40 -7.38 -1.69
N ILE A 83 -4.80 -7.48 -2.89
CA ILE A 83 -3.38 -7.82 -3.05
C ILE A 83 -2.49 -6.78 -2.39
N GLU A 84 -2.79 -5.50 -2.57
CA GLU A 84 -2.03 -4.40 -1.96
C GLU A 84 -2.00 -4.51 -0.42
N VAL A 85 -3.15 -4.75 0.22
CA VAL A 85 -3.23 -4.92 1.68
C VAL A 85 -2.41 -6.13 2.15
N ILE A 86 -2.40 -7.23 1.38
CA ILE A 86 -1.58 -8.41 1.69
C ILE A 86 -0.08 -8.08 1.56
N THR A 87 0.31 -7.31 0.54
CA THR A 87 1.70 -6.89 0.38
C THR A 87 2.18 -6.03 1.55
N TRP A 88 1.33 -5.14 2.08
CA TRP A 88 1.64 -4.36 3.30
C TRP A 88 1.90 -5.25 4.51
N PHE A 89 1.15 -6.35 4.67
CA PHE A 89 1.40 -7.34 5.73
C PHE A 89 2.81 -7.97 5.59
N PHE A 90 3.18 -8.40 4.39
CA PHE A 90 4.52 -8.97 4.14
C PHE A 90 5.64 -7.94 4.30
N MET A 91 5.40 -6.67 3.95
CA MET A 91 6.36 -5.59 4.22
C MET A 91 6.60 -5.43 5.73
N GLY A 92 5.55 -5.55 6.54
CA GLY A 92 5.66 -5.61 8.00
C GLY A 92 6.51 -6.78 8.50
N GLU A 93 6.33 -7.97 7.90
CA GLU A 93 7.17 -9.15 8.21
C GLU A 93 8.64 -8.89 7.87
N VAL A 94 8.95 -8.29 6.71
CA VAL A 94 10.31 -7.93 6.31
C VAL A 94 10.95 -6.97 7.31
N ILE A 95 10.21 -5.96 7.78
CA ILE A 95 10.67 -5.03 8.83
C ILE A 95 10.90 -5.79 10.15
N GLY A 96 9.99 -6.68 10.54
CA GLY A 96 10.09 -7.49 11.76
C GLY A 96 11.30 -8.43 11.76
N ARG A 97 11.60 -9.06 10.62
CA ARG A 97 12.78 -9.92 10.43
C ARG A 97 14.08 -9.15 10.28
N ARG A 98 14.02 -7.85 9.95
CA ARG A 98 15.17 -7.00 9.61
C ARG A 98 16.04 -7.57 8.48
N HIS A 99 15.44 -8.37 7.59
CA HIS A 99 16.14 -9.02 6.49
C HIS A 99 15.23 -9.09 5.27
N LEU A 100 15.77 -8.72 4.10
CA LEU A 100 15.00 -8.64 2.85
C LEU A 100 14.73 -10.03 2.25
N VAL A 101 15.58 -11.02 2.50
CA VAL A 101 15.50 -12.34 1.85
C VAL A 101 15.50 -13.47 2.88
N GLY A 102 14.32 -13.97 3.23
CA GLY A 102 14.17 -15.08 4.17
C GLY A 102 14.58 -14.73 5.61
N TYR A 103 14.47 -15.72 6.49
CA TYR A 103 14.93 -15.63 7.88
C TYR A 103 16.45 -15.87 7.94
N LYS A 104 17.15 -15.04 8.71
CA LYS A 104 18.54 -15.31 9.07
C LYS A 104 18.54 -16.42 10.12
N VAL A 105 18.63 -17.66 9.66
CA VAL A 105 18.86 -18.85 10.49
C VAL A 105 20.32 -18.97 10.88
#